data_AF-A0A946WPI6-F1
#
_entry.id   AF-A0A946WPI6-F1
#
_cell.length_a   1.000
_cell.length_b   1.000
_cell.length_c   1.000
_cell.angle_alpha   90.00
_cell.angle_beta   90.00
_cell.angle_gamma   90.00
#
_symmetry.space_group_name_H-M   'P 1'
#
loop_
_entity.id
_entity.type
_entity.pdbx_description
1 polymer ?
#
loop_
_entity_poly.entity_id
_entity_poly.type
_entity_poly.pdbx_seq_one_letter_code
_entity_poly.pdbx_strand_id
1 'polypeptide(L)'
;WFFGAYYASLPPMLGGSAVKSKEYFESALEKDGQHFIYGKYLYAKYFATQTLNRDLFLETLEDILNLPENEPDDLILINRVTQQKSVKLMEQVDELF
;
A
#
# COMPACT_ATOMS: atom_id res chain seq x y z
N TRP A 1 -5.47 7.95 1.14
CA TRP A 1 -4.25 7.34 1.71
C TRP A 1 -4.30 7.23 3.24
N PHE A 2 -4.14 8.32 4.01
CA PHE A 2 -4.04 8.27 5.49
C PHE A 2 -5.17 7.49 6.19
N PHE A 3 -6.43 7.85 5.91
CA PHE A 3 -7.57 7.19 6.57
C PHE A 3 -7.70 5.71 6.19
N GLY A 4 -7.28 5.34 4.98
CA GLY A 4 -7.17 3.93 4.57
C GLY A 4 -6.24 3.17 5.54
N ALA A 5 -5.02 3.67 5.72
CA ALA A 5 -4.04 3.07 6.62
C ALA A 5 -4.50 3.11 8.09
N TYR A 6 -5.10 4.22 8.54
CA TYR A 6 -5.61 4.37 9.90
C TYR A 6 -6.66 3.30 10.25
N TYR A 7 -7.67 3.12 9.39
CA TYR A 7 -8.71 2.13 9.65
C TYR A 7 -8.22 0.68 9.48
N ALA A 8 -7.16 0.45 8.72
CA ALA A 8 -6.57 -0.87 8.55
C ALA A 8 -5.52 -1.25 9.63
N SER A 9 -4.92 -0.26 10.31
CA SER A 9 -3.86 -0.53 11.29
C SER A 9 -4.36 -0.96 12.67
N LEU A 10 -5.66 -0.83 12.93
CA LEU A 10 -6.28 -1.14 14.23
C LEU A 10 -7.34 -2.25 14.08
N PRO A 11 -7.54 -3.07 15.13
CA PRO A 11 -8.69 -3.98 15.18
C PRO A 11 -10.00 -3.19 15.41
N PRO A 12 -11.17 -3.78 15.10
CA PRO A 12 -12.48 -3.12 15.28
C PRO A 12 -12.71 -2.59 16.70
N MET A 13 -12.24 -3.32 17.72
CA MET A 13 -12.37 -2.93 19.13
C MET A 13 -11.63 -1.62 19.47
N LEU A 14 -10.62 -1.24 18.67
CA LEU A 14 -9.84 -0.01 18.83
C LEU A 14 -10.19 1.05 17.77
N GLY A 15 -11.32 0.90 17.06
CA GLY A 15 -11.78 1.86 16.06
C GLY A 15 -11.33 1.57 14.63
N GLY A 16 -10.72 0.41 14.38
CA GLY A 16 -10.42 -0.07 13.02
C GLY A 16 -11.67 -0.46 12.22
N SER A 17 -11.56 -0.47 10.90
CA SER A 17 -12.64 -0.92 10.02
C SER A 17 -12.11 -1.22 8.61
N ALA A 18 -12.08 -2.49 8.23
CA ALA A 18 -11.69 -2.91 6.88
C ALA A 18 -12.61 -2.26 5.80
N VAL A 19 -13.91 -2.12 6.09
CA VAL A 19 -14.87 -1.47 5.17
C VAL A 19 -14.48 -0.02 4.91
N LYS A 20 -14.30 0.79 5.96
CA LYS A 20 -13.87 2.19 5.80
C LYS A 20 -12.50 2.28 5.17
N SER A 21 -11.58 1.41 5.58
CA SER A 21 -10.24 1.37 5.00
C SER A 21 -10.29 1.19 3.48
N LYS A 22 -11.09 0.22 3.01
CA LYS A 22 -11.33 -0.05 1.60
C LYS A 22 -11.84 1.19 0.88
N GLU A 23 -12.91 1.81 1.37
CA GLU A 23 -13.50 3.02 0.76
C GLU A 23 -12.46 4.16 0.61
N TYR A 24 -11.65 4.39 1.63
CA TYR A 24 -10.62 5.44 1.59
C TYR A 24 -9.42 5.10 0.69
N PHE A 25 -9.08 3.83 0.54
CA PHE A 25 -8.02 3.40 -0.36
C PHE A 25 -8.50 3.41 -1.82
N GLU A 26 -9.68 2.88 -2.11
CA GLU A 26 -10.28 2.90 -3.45
C GLU A 26 -10.45 4.34 -3.95
N SER A 27 -11.01 5.24 -3.13
CA SER A 27 -11.13 6.65 -3.51
C SER A 27 -9.78 7.34 -3.74
N ALA A 28 -8.71 6.90 -3.06
CA ALA A 28 -7.37 7.45 -3.25
C ALA A 28 -6.70 6.89 -4.51
N LEU A 29 -6.88 5.59 -4.78
CA LEU A 29 -6.40 4.93 -5.99
C LEU A 29 -7.04 5.54 -7.25
N GLU A 30 -8.34 5.81 -7.22
CA GLU A 30 -9.05 6.46 -8.33
C GLU A 30 -8.53 7.87 -8.64
N LYS A 31 -8.18 8.65 -7.61
CA LYS A 31 -7.76 10.04 -7.77
C LYS A 31 -6.28 10.20 -8.11
N ASP A 32 -5.44 9.34 -7.53
CA ASP A 32 -3.99 9.58 -7.45
C ASP A 32 -3.15 8.29 -7.47
N GLY A 33 -3.77 7.15 -7.78
CA GLY A 33 -3.11 5.83 -7.69
C GLY A 33 -1.90 5.67 -8.62
N GLN A 34 -1.80 6.47 -9.68
CA GLN A 34 -0.67 6.41 -10.61
C GLN A 34 0.54 7.25 -10.16
N HIS A 35 0.35 8.29 -9.36
CA HIS A 35 1.43 9.23 -9.00
C HIS A 35 1.96 9.00 -7.59
N PHE A 36 1.12 8.57 -6.64
CA PHE A 36 1.54 8.41 -5.24
C PHE A 36 1.74 6.94 -4.83
N ILE A 37 2.90 6.40 -5.18
CA ILE A 37 3.21 4.97 -5.03
C ILE A 37 3.43 4.58 -3.56
N TYR A 38 3.83 5.52 -2.71
CA TYR A 38 3.86 5.30 -1.26
C TYR A 38 2.46 5.00 -0.71
N GLY A 39 1.43 5.57 -1.33
CA GLY A 39 0.04 5.23 -1.04
C GLY A 39 -0.29 3.77 -1.33
N LYS A 40 0.14 3.25 -2.49
CA LYS A 40 0.03 1.83 -2.85
C LYS A 40 0.77 0.93 -1.87
N TYR A 41 1.98 1.33 -1.44
CA TYR A 41 2.70 0.60 -0.40
C TYR A 41 1.90 0.50 0.91
N LEU A 42 1.24 1.58 1.35
CA LEU A 42 0.38 1.56 2.53
C LEU A 42 -0.84 0.65 2.32
N TYR A 43 -1.37 0.58 1.11
CA TYR A 43 -2.49 -0.30 0.77
C TYR A 43 -2.10 -1.77 0.90
N ALA A 44 -0.97 -2.19 0.30
CA ALA A 44 -0.43 -3.53 0.49
C ALA A 44 -0.14 -3.81 1.98
N LYS A 45 0.62 -2.93 2.64
CA LYS A 45 1.09 -3.13 4.01
C LYS A 45 -0.04 -3.27 5.02
N TYR A 46 -1.09 -2.46 4.91
CA TYR A 46 -2.14 -2.40 5.94
C TYR A 46 -3.42 -3.10 5.51
N PHE A 47 -3.94 -2.80 4.33
CA PHE A 47 -5.24 -3.33 3.93
C PHE A 47 -5.15 -4.78 3.46
N ALA A 48 -4.18 -5.10 2.59
CA ALA A 48 -4.05 -6.46 2.08
C ALA A 48 -3.71 -7.46 3.20
N THR A 49 -2.81 -7.09 4.13
CA THR A 49 -2.49 -7.90 5.31
C THR A 49 -3.67 -8.02 6.28
N GLN A 50 -4.38 -6.92 6.60
CA GLN A 50 -5.55 -6.97 7.49
C GLN A 50 -6.66 -7.87 6.92
N THR A 51 -6.82 -7.91 5.60
CA THR A 51 -7.85 -8.69 4.92
C THR A 51 -7.37 -10.08 4.48
N LEU A 52 -6.13 -10.47 4.82
CA LEU A 52 -5.48 -11.72 4.40
C LEU A 52 -5.56 -11.95 2.88
N ASN A 53 -5.53 -10.88 2.09
CA ASN A 53 -5.54 -10.93 0.64
C ASN A 53 -4.10 -10.94 0.09
N ARG A 54 -3.53 -12.14 -0.04
CA ARG A 54 -2.15 -12.36 -0.50
C ARG A 54 -1.93 -11.92 -1.94
N ASP A 55 -2.89 -12.17 -2.82
CA ASP A 55 -2.77 -11.82 -4.24
C ASP A 55 -2.71 -10.29 -4.41
N LEU A 56 -3.62 -9.57 -3.74
CA LEU A 56 -3.62 -8.11 -3.73
C LEU A 56 -2.30 -7.53 -3.19
N PHE A 57 -1.74 -8.16 -2.16
CA PHE A 57 -0.46 -7.77 -1.59
C PHE A 57 0.67 -7.89 -2.61
N LEU A 58 0.80 -9.06 -3.26
CA LEU A 58 1.84 -9.33 -4.24
C LEU A 58 1.71 -8.43 -5.46
N GLU A 59 0.52 -8.37 -6.06
CA GLU A 59 0.23 -7.54 -7.24
C GLU A 59 0.56 -6.06 -6.97
N THR A 60 0.14 -5.54 -5.81
CA THR A 60 0.40 -4.13 -5.45
C THR A 60 1.90 -3.85 -5.27
N LEU A 61 2.66 -4.78 -4.69
CA LEU A 61 4.10 -4.60 -4.49
C LEU A 61 4.87 -4.77 -5.81
N GLU A 62 4.50 -5.72 -6.65
CA GLU A 62 5.06 -5.88 -8.00
C GLU A 62 4.83 -4.64 -8.85
N ASP A 63 3.62 -4.06 -8.80
CA ASP A 63 3.30 -2.78 -9.46
C ASP A 63 4.24 -1.64 -9.03
N ILE A 64 4.62 -1.59 -7.75
CA ILE A 64 5.55 -0.58 -7.23
C ILE A 64 6.98 -0.83 -7.72
N LEU A 65 7.38 -2.09 -7.86
CA LEU A 65 8.73 -2.46 -8.31
C LEU A 65 8.91 -2.28 -9.82
N ASN A 66 7.82 -2.38 -10.60
CA ASN A 66 7.82 -2.27 -12.05
C ASN A 66 7.59 -0.83 -12.58
N LEU A 67 7.59 0.18 -11.72
CA LEU A 67 7.42 1.56 -12.15
C LEU A 67 8.57 2.02 -13.07
N PRO A 68 8.25 2.71 -14.19
CA PRO A 68 9.25 3.20 -15.12
C PRO A 68 10.15 4.25 -14.45
N GLU A 69 11.44 4.26 -14.80
CA GLU A 69 12.45 5.13 -14.18
C GLU A 69 12.27 6.63 -14.47
N ASN A 70 11.34 7.01 -15.36
CA ASN A 70 11.10 8.39 -15.76
C ASN A 70 10.14 9.11 -14.80
N GLU A 71 10.54 9.18 -13.53
CA GLU A 71 9.77 9.80 -12.45
C GLU A 71 10.06 11.31 -12.35
N PRO A 72 9.09 12.14 -11.92
CA PRO A 72 9.34 13.54 -11.63
C PRO A 72 10.47 13.73 -10.61
N ASP A 73 11.37 14.69 -10.84
CA ASP A 73 12.56 14.93 -10.00
C ASP A 73 12.24 15.09 -8.50
N ASP A 74 11.09 15.69 -8.19
CA ASP A 74 10.60 15.91 -6.82
C ASP A 74 10.09 14.63 -6.13
N LEU A 75 9.81 13.57 -6.89
CA LEU A 75 9.31 12.30 -6.39
C LEU A 75 10.36 11.17 -6.37
N ILE A 76 11.50 11.34 -7.07
CA ILE A 76 12.54 10.30 -7.17
C ILE A 76 12.93 9.74 -5.80
N LEU A 77 13.23 10.61 -4.83
CA LEU A 77 13.67 10.16 -3.50
C LEU A 77 12.61 9.29 -2.80
N ILE A 78 11.36 9.76 -2.76
CA ILE A 78 10.30 9.04 -2.05
C ILE A 78 9.97 7.73 -2.76
N ASN A 79 10.01 7.71 -4.08
CA ASN A 79 9.72 6.52 -4.86
C ASN A 79 10.80 5.45 -4.72
N ARG A 80 12.08 5.82 -4.79
CA ARG A 80 13.20 4.88 -4.54
C ARG A 80 13.16 4.30 -3.14
N VAL A 81 12.86 5.11 -2.12
CA VAL A 81 12.67 4.62 -0.75
C VAL A 81 11.46 3.68 -0.67
N THR A 82 10.39 3.96 -1.40
CA THR A 82 9.19 3.12 -1.42
C THR A 82 9.47 1.76 -2.08
N GLN A 83 10.22 1.73 -3.19
CA GLN A 83 10.67 0.49 -3.84
C GLN A 83 11.51 -0.35 -2.87
N GLN A 84 12.48 0.25 -2.19
CA GLN A 84 13.29 -0.44 -1.18
C GLN A 84 12.46 -1.02 -0.03
N LYS A 85 11.45 -0.27 0.45
CA LYS A 85 10.51 -0.76 1.47
C LYS A 85 9.64 -1.90 0.94
N SER A 86 9.26 -1.86 -0.34
CA SER A 86 8.42 -2.87 -0.97
C SER A 86 9.15 -4.20 -1.13
N VAL A 87 10.45 -4.18 -1.48
CA VAL A 87 11.29 -5.40 -1.48
C VAL A 87 11.31 -6.03 -0.09
N LYS A 88 11.62 -5.25 0.96
CA LYS A 88 11.67 -5.76 2.34
C LYS A 88 10.32 -6.27 2.84
N LEU A 89 9.22 -5.65 2.40
CA LEU A 89 7.88 -6.08 2.77
C LEU A 89 7.50 -7.38 2.06
N MET A 90 7.91 -7.55 0.79
CA MET A 90 7.71 -8.78 0.01
C MET A 90 8.39 -9.99 0.68
N GLU A 91 9.58 -9.80 1.26
CA GLU A 91 10.31 -10.85 2.00
C GLU A 91 9.53 -11.38 3.21
N GLN A 92 8.55 -10.63 3.72
CA GLN A 92 7.73 -11.01 4.88
C GLN A 92 6.41 -11.70 4.48
N VAL A 93 6.18 -11.98 3.19
CA VAL A 93 4.89 -12.48 2.71
C VAL A 93 4.43 -13.75 3.43
N ASP A 94 5.31 -14.73 3.63
CA ASP A 94 4.94 -16.00 4.25
C ASP A 94 4.76 -15.90 5.78
N GLU A 95 5.23 -14.82 6.41
CA GLU A 95 4.97 -14.54 7.83
C GLU A 95 3.64 -13.79 8.04
N LEU A 96 3.22 -13.02 7.04
CA LEU A 96 2.03 -12.16 7.09
C LEU A 96 0.74 -12.88 6.66
N PHE A 97 0.83 -13.97 5.91
CA PHE A 97 -0.27 -14.73 5.31
C PHE A 97 -0.10 -16.24 5.54
#